data_AF-A0A0F8E9Y1-F1
#
_entry.id   AF-A0A0F8E9Y1-F1
#
_cell.length_a   1.000
_cell.length_b   1.000
_cell.length_c   1.000
_cell.angle_alpha   90.00
_cell.angle_beta   90.00
_cell.angle_gamma   90.00
#
_symmetry.space_group_name_H-M   'P 1'
#
loop_
_entity.id
_entity.type
_entity.pdbx_description
1 polymer ?
#
loop_
_entity_poly.entity_id
_entity_poly.type
_entity_poly.pdbx_seq_one_letter_code
_entity_poly.pdbx_strand_id
1 'polypeptide(L)'
;MTNTEIFDKLTNAIVTQNIASCAQLTQEALNAGIPPIDIITKGLSPGMKIVGDKFEAAEIFLPQIMMSGKAMSNAMEILNPELEKTKVEGEETGLAITFVAEGDIHDIGHRLVTTMLGANG
;
A
#
# COMPACT_ATOMS: atom_id res chain seq x y z
N MET A 1 13.00 -9.81 -14.37
CA MET A 1 12.01 -8.73 -14.63
C MET A 1 12.69 -7.43 -14.32
N THR A 2 12.40 -6.38 -15.08
CA THR A 2 12.86 -5.03 -14.71
C THR A 2 11.97 -4.50 -13.58
N ASN A 3 12.47 -3.57 -12.76
CA ASN A 3 11.68 -2.98 -11.67
C ASN A 3 10.40 -2.28 -12.19
N THR A 4 10.42 -1.77 -13.42
CA THR A 4 9.25 -1.17 -14.06
C THR A 4 8.16 -2.21 -14.34
N GLU A 5 8.52 -3.38 -14.88
CA GLU A 5 7.57 -4.44 -15.19
C GLU A 5 6.82 -4.95 -13.94
N ILE A 6 7.49 -5.03 -12.79
CA ILE A 6 6.85 -5.49 -11.56
C ILE A 6 5.91 -4.43 -10.96
N PHE A 7 6.26 -3.15 -11.09
CA PHE A 7 5.36 -2.06 -10.70
C PHE A 7 4.09 -2.05 -11.55
N ASP A 8 4.21 -2.21 -12.88
CA ASP A 8 3.05 -2.29 -13.76
C ASP A 8 2.16 -3.48 -13.42
N LYS A 9 2.74 -4.63 -13.06
CA LYS A 9 1.97 -5.80 -12.61
C LYS A 9 1.23 -5.53 -11.30
N LEU A 10 1.88 -4.88 -10.33
CA LEU A 10 1.26 -4.50 -9.06
C LEU A 10 0.09 -3.52 -9.29
N THR A 11 0.30 -2.50 -10.12
CA THR A 11 -0.74 -1.56 -10.53
C THR A 11 -1.93 -2.31 -11.16
N ASN A 12 -1.67 -3.19 -12.12
CA ASN A 12 -2.72 -3.97 -12.78
C ASN A 12 -3.46 -4.90 -11.81
N ALA A 13 -2.77 -5.53 -10.85
CA ALA A 13 -3.40 -6.39 -9.86
C ALA A 13 -4.43 -5.63 -9.01
N ILE A 14 -4.13 -4.37 -8.62
CA ILE A 14 -5.07 -3.50 -7.92
C ILE A 14 -6.25 -3.12 -8.82
N VAL A 15 -5.98 -2.69 -10.06
CA VAL A 15 -7.00 -2.24 -11.02
C VAL A 15 -7.96 -3.36 -11.44
N THR A 16 -7.49 -4.61 -11.43
CA THR A 16 -8.27 -5.81 -11.78
C THR A 16 -8.80 -6.58 -10.57
N GLN A 17 -8.70 -6.00 -9.37
CA GLN A 17 -9.24 -6.58 -8.13
C GLN A 17 -8.65 -7.98 -7.80
N ASN A 18 -7.44 -8.28 -8.27
CA ASN A 18 -6.81 -9.57 -8.07
C ASN A 18 -6.05 -9.62 -6.74
N ILE A 19 -6.78 -9.91 -5.66
CA ILE A 19 -6.27 -9.95 -4.28
C ILE A 19 -5.10 -10.93 -4.12
N ALA A 20 -5.23 -12.14 -4.68
CA ALA A 20 -4.21 -13.18 -4.54
C ALA A 20 -2.93 -12.81 -5.29
N SER A 21 -3.04 -12.35 -6.54
CA SER A 21 -1.88 -11.95 -7.34
C SER A 21 -1.19 -10.73 -6.75
N CYS A 22 -1.93 -9.77 -6.19
CA CYS A 22 -1.35 -8.58 -5.55
C CYS A 22 -0.38 -8.97 -4.41
N ALA A 23 -0.81 -9.88 -3.52
CA ALA A 23 0.04 -10.36 -2.42
C ALA A 23 1.29 -11.11 -2.93
N GLN A 24 1.13 -11.97 -3.94
CA GLN A 24 2.24 -12.70 -4.54
C GLN A 24 3.27 -11.77 -5.19
N LEU A 25 2.81 -10.79 -5.97
CA LEU A 25 3.68 -9.79 -6.63
C LEU A 25 4.37 -8.88 -5.61
N THR A 26 3.69 -8.57 -4.50
CA THR A 26 4.28 -7.79 -3.40
C THR A 26 5.46 -8.55 -2.79
N GLN A 27 5.29 -9.85 -2.52
CA GLN A 27 6.37 -10.69 -2.02
C GLN A 27 7.50 -10.87 -3.06
N GLU A 28 7.16 -11.02 -4.34
CA GLU A 28 8.15 -11.11 -5.42
C GLU A 28 8.99 -9.83 -5.51
N ALA A 29 8.38 -8.66 -5.37
CA ALA A 29 9.07 -7.38 -5.39
C ALA A 29 10.02 -7.21 -4.20
N LEU A 30 9.59 -7.62 -2.99
CA LEU A 30 10.48 -7.67 -1.83
C LEU A 30 11.65 -8.63 -2.04
N ASN A 31 11.39 -9.83 -2.56
CA ASN A 31 12.44 -10.82 -2.84
C ASN A 31 13.43 -10.33 -3.92
N ALA A 32 12.99 -9.46 -4.82
CA ALA A 32 13.82 -8.80 -5.80
C ALA A 32 14.64 -7.63 -5.23
N GLY A 33 14.54 -7.35 -3.93
CA GLY A 33 15.29 -6.29 -3.25
C GLY A 33 14.74 -4.89 -3.47
N ILE A 34 13.49 -4.75 -3.91
CA ILE A 34 12.86 -3.45 -4.11
C ILE A 34 12.46 -2.87 -2.75
N PRO A 35 12.79 -1.61 -2.44
CA PRO A 35 12.40 -0.99 -1.18
C PRO A 35 10.87 -1.01 -0.98
N PRO A 36 10.37 -1.34 0.23
CA PRO A 36 8.93 -1.40 0.49
C PRO A 36 8.18 -0.12 0.09
N ILE A 37 8.78 1.05 0.33
CA ILE A 37 8.20 2.34 -0.04
C ILE A 37 8.06 2.52 -1.55
N ASP A 38 8.98 1.96 -2.34
CA ASP A 38 8.91 2.02 -3.80
C ASP A 38 7.79 1.11 -4.33
N ILE A 39 7.59 -0.06 -3.73
CA ILE A 39 6.47 -0.96 -4.06
C ILE A 39 5.14 -0.25 -3.86
N ILE A 40 4.99 0.49 -2.76
CA ILE A 40 3.79 1.28 -2.45
C ILE A 40 3.64 2.41 -3.47
N THR A 41 4.63 3.30 -3.55
CA THR A 41 4.51 4.58 -4.27
C THR A 41 4.53 4.42 -5.79
N LYS A 42 5.23 3.42 -6.32
CA LYS A 42 5.40 3.21 -7.77
C LYS A 42 4.52 2.08 -8.32
N GLY A 43 4.01 1.19 -7.48
CA GLY A 43 3.16 0.05 -7.90
C GLY A 43 1.72 0.13 -7.39
N LEU A 44 1.53 0.06 -6.08
CA LEU A 44 0.20 -0.06 -5.46
C LEU A 44 -0.62 1.23 -5.53
N SER A 45 -0.02 2.36 -5.16
CA SER A 45 -0.68 3.68 -5.12
C SER A 45 -1.15 4.15 -6.51
N PRO A 46 -0.37 4.01 -7.60
CA PRO A 46 -0.87 4.28 -8.95
C PRO A 46 -2.09 3.45 -9.32
N GLY A 47 -2.12 2.17 -8.91
CA GLY A 47 -3.28 1.31 -9.11
C GLY A 47 -4.52 1.81 -8.39
N MET A 48 -4.37 2.25 -7.13
CA MET A 48 -5.49 2.81 -6.35
C MET A 48 -5.99 4.12 -6.95
N LYS A 49 -5.11 4.96 -7.48
CA LYS A 49 -5.49 6.18 -8.20
C LYS A 49 -6.39 5.86 -9.39
N ILE A 50 -5.98 4.91 -10.24
CA ILE A 50 -6.79 4.49 -11.40
C ILE A 50 -8.15 3.95 -10.96
N VAL A 51 -8.21 3.17 -9.88
CA VAL A 51 -9.48 2.67 -9.32
C VAL A 51 -10.38 3.83 -8.88
N GLY A 52 -9.82 4.85 -8.22
CA GLY A 52 -10.54 6.06 -7.86
C GLY A 52 -11.10 6.80 -9.08
N ASP A 53 -10.26 7.05 -10.09
CA ASP A 53 -10.64 7.73 -11.32
C ASP A 53 -11.79 6.98 -12.04
N LYS A 54 -11.73 5.64 -12.08
CA LYS A 54 -12.79 4.80 -12.67
C LYS A 54 -14.09 4.84 -11.90
N PHE A 55 -14.03 4.93 -10.58
CA PHE A 55 -15.23 5.03 -9.75
C PHE A 55 -15.89 6.40 -9.89
N GLU A 56 -15.10 7.47 -9.95
CA GLU A 56 -15.60 8.83 -10.21
C GLU A 56 -16.25 8.93 -11.61
N ALA A 57 -15.68 8.25 -12.60
CA ALA A 57 -16.24 8.12 -13.95
C ALA A 57 -17.43 7.14 -14.06
N ALA A 58 -17.87 6.53 -12.95
CA ALA A 58 -18.92 5.51 -12.90
C ALA A 58 -18.68 4.28 -13.81
N GLU A 59 -17.40 3.96 -14.10
CA GLU A 59 -17.01 2.76 -14.84
C GLU A 59 -16.98 1.50 -13.95
N ILE A 60 -16.73 1.70 -12.65
CA ILE A 60 -16.76 0.66 -11.62
C ILE A 60 -17.59 1.13 -10.43
N PHE A 61 -17.97 0.19 -9.57
CA PHE A 61 -18.84 0.46 -8.43
C PHE A 61 -18.17 0.03 -7.12
N LEU A 62 -18.91 0.23 -6.02
CA LEU A 62 -18.44 -0.03 -4.67
C LEU A 62 -17.84 -1.44 -4.47
N PRO A 63 -18.41 -2.54 -5.02
CA PRO A 63 -17.80 -3.87 -4.86
C PRO A 63 -16.37 -3.95 -5.41
N GLN A 64 -16.10 -3.32 -6.56
CA GLN A 64 -14.77 -3.31 -7.15
C GLN A 64 -13.78 -2.51 -6.29
N ILE A 65 -14.20 -1.34 -5.78
CA ILE A 65 -13.40 -0.56 -4.83
C ILE A 65 -13.07 -1.38 -3.59
N MET A 66 -14.05 -2.07 -3.01
CA MET A 66 -13.83 -2.88 -1.80
C MET A 66 -12.82 -3.99 -2.05
N MET A 67 -12.86 -4.65 -3.21
CA MET A 67 -11.89 -5.68 -3.57
C MET A 67 -10.49 -5.12 -3.81
N SER A 68 -10.37 -3.98 -4.51
CA SER A 68 -9.09 -3.28 -4.68
C SER A 68 -8.52 -2.80 -3.34
N GLY A 69 -9.37 -2.31 -2.45
CA GLY A 69 -9.00 -1.97 -1.07
C GLY A 69 -8.47 -3.18 -0.31
N LYS A 70 -9.16 -4.32 -0.38
CA LYS A 70 -8.69 -5.57 0.25
C LYS A 70 -7.36 -6.07 -0.33
N ALA A 71 -7.17 -5.94 -1.65
CA ALA A 71 -5.89 -6.28 -2.29
C ALA A 71 -4.75 -5.38 -1.76
N MET A 72 -5.01 -4.09 -1.57
CA MET A 72 -4.03 -3.16 -1.00
C MET A 72 -3.77 -3.45 0.49
N SER A 73 -4.80 -3.72 1.29
CA SER A 73 -4.62 -4.08 2.71
C SER A 73 -3.75 -5.33 2.87
N ASN A 74 -3.99 -6.38 2.07
CA ASN A 74 -3.18 -7.60 2.11
C ASN A 74 -1.71 -7.34 1.70
N ALA A 75 -1.47 -6.45 0.74
CA ALA A 75 -0.11 -6.05 0.38
C ALA A 75 0.55 -5.27 1.54
N MET A 76 -0.18 -4.38 2.21
CA MET A 76 0.32 -3.64 3.37
C MET A 76 0.66 -4.55 4.56
N GLU A 77 -0.10 -5.64 4.79
CA GLU A 77 0.23 -6.65 5.82
C GLU A 77 1.61 -7.28 5.59
N ILE A 78 2.05 -7.39 4.34
CA ILE A 78 3.39 -7.90 3.97
C ILE A 78 4.45 -6.80 4.10
N LEU A 79 4.13 -5.57 3.73
CA LEU A 79 5.09 -4.46 3.65
C LEU A 79 5.35 -3.79 5.00
N ASN A 80 4.36 -3.73 5.90
CA ASN A 80 4.48 -3.07 7.19
C ASN A 80 5.64 -3.63 8.05
N PRO A 81 5.80 -4.95 8.21
CA PRO A 81 6.94 -5.50 8.96
C PRO A 81 8.29 -5.12 8.34
N GLU A 82 8.37 -4.99 7.01
CA GLU A 82 9.61 -4.59 6.33
C GLU A 82 9.90 -3.08 6.49
N LEU A 83 8.86 -2.24 6.56
CA LEU A 83 8.99 -0.82 6.88
C LEU A 83 9.46 -0.61 8.33
N GLU A 84 8.99 -1.43 9.28
CA GLU A 84 9.43 -1.33 10.67
C GLU A 84 10.89 -1.74 10.87
N LYS A 85 11.44 -2.61 10.01
CA LYS A 85 12.86 -2.99 10.07
C LYS A 85 13.80 -1.85 9.70
N THR A 86 13.33 -0.78 9.05
CA THR A 86 14.15 0.42 8.82
C THR A 86 14.25 1.31 10.05
N LYS A 87 13.72 0.87 11.20
CA LYS A 87 13.78 1.61 12.45
C LYS A 87 15.21 1.94 12.85
N VAL A 88 15.48 3.23 13.05
CA VAL A 88 16.73 3.71 13.62
C VAL A 88 16.62 3.59 15.15
N GLU A 89 17.41 2.70 15.76
CA GLU A 89 17.42 2.56 17.22
C GLU A 89 18.11 3.76 17.89
N GLY A 90 17.51 4.29 18.96
CA GLY A 90 18.12 5.31 19.82
C GLY A 90 17.76 6.77 19.52
N GLU A 91 16.94 7.04 18.51
CA GLU A 91 16.43 8.38 18.18
C GLU A 91 14.92 8.42 18.44
N GLU A 92 14.47 8.65 19.69
CA GLU A 92 13.09 9.09 19.91
C GLU A 92 13.02 10.62 19.75
N THR A 93 12.44 11.06 18.64
CA THR A 93 12.25 12.47 18.28
C THR A 93 11.00 13.07 18.92
N GLY A 94 10.01 12.24 19.30
CA GLY A 94 8.82 12.68 20.03
C GLY A 94 7.68 11.67 20.08
N LEU A 95 6.51 12.13 20.52
CA LEU A 95 5.26 11.36 20.54
C LEU A 95 4.32 11.84 19.42
N ALA A 96 3.94 10.94 18.53
CA ALA A 96 2.90 11.19 17.53
C ALA A 96 1.56 10.61 17.98
N ILE A 97 0.50 11.43 17.96
CA ILE A 97 -0.89 10.98 18.12
C ILE A 97 -1.52 10.95 16.72
N THR A 98 -1.76 9.75 16.18
CA THR A 98 -2.42 9.57 14.88
C THR A 98 -3.85 9.06 15.07
N PHE A 99 -4.80 9.59 14.29
CA PHE A 99 -6.19 9.16 14.33
C PHE A 99 -6.85 9.33 12.95
N VAL A 100 -7.97 8.64 12.75
CA VAL A 100 -8.89 8.85 11.64
C VAL A 100 -10.10 9.62 12.18
N ALA A 101 -10.69 10.52 11.38
CA ALA A 101 -11.81 11.35 11.81
C ALA A 101 -13.05 10.50 12.17
N GLU A 102 -13.89 11.01 13.07
CA GLU A 102 -15.14 10.35 13.43
C GLU A 102 -16.03 10.13 12.19
N GLY A 103 -16.52 8.91 12.01
CA GLY A 103 -17.33 8.51 10.86
C GLY A 103 -16.55 8.12 9.60
N ASP A 104 -15.21 8.28 9.60
CA ASP A 104 -14.34 7.84 8.51
C ASP A 104 -13.68 6.48 8.83
N ILE A 105 -13.71 5.58 7.86
CA ILE A 105 -13.16 4.22 7.97
C ILE A 105 -11.89 4.02 7.13
N HIS A 106 -11.45 5.02 6.36
CA HIS A 106 -10.30 4.90 5.48
C HIS A 106 -8.99 4.94 6.29
N ASP A 107 -8.40 3.76 6.51
CA ASP A 107 -7.28 3.58 7.44
C ASP A 107 -5.95 3.20 6.77
N ILE A 108 -5.94 2.83 5.49
CA ILE A 108 -4.75 2.36 4.77
C ILE A 108 -3.63 3.40 4.82
N GLY A 109 -3.94 4.65 4.47
CA GLY A 109 -2.98 5.75 4.52
C GLY A 109 -2.58 6.14 5.95
N HIS A 110 -3.54 6.14 6.88
CA HIS A 110 -3.30 6.41 8.30
C HIS A 110 -2.30 5.41 8.92
N ARG A 111 -2.48 4.12 8.64
CA ARG A 111 -1.57 3.07 9.11
C ARG A 111 -0.18 3.21 8.52
N LEU A 112 -0.07 3.48 7.22
CA LEU A 112 1.22 3.71 6.56
C LEU A 112 1.99 4.86 7.21
N VAL A 113 1.33 6.01 7.42
CA VAL A 113 1.94 7.16 8.09
C VAL A 113 2.34 6.80 9.53
N THR A 114 1.49 6.08 10.26
CA THR A 114 1.78 5.66 11.64
C THR A 114 3.01 4.76 11.71
N THR A 115 3.12 3.78 10.82
CA THR A 115 4.31 2.91 10.71
C THR A 115 5.56 3.71 10.33
N MET A 116 5.45 4.63 9.36
CA MET A 116 6.58 5.45 8.94
C MET A 116 7.07 6.38 10.05
N LEU A 117 6.16 6.99 10.84
CA LEU A 117 6.54 7.79 11.99
C LEU A 117 7.34 6.95 12.99
N GLY A 118 6.79 5.82 13.46
CA GLY A 118 7.49 4.97 14.44
C GLY A 118 8.82 4.37 13.96
N ALA A 119 9.01 4.21 12.65
CA ALA A 119 10.27 3.77 12.05
C ALA A 119 11.32 4.90 11.95
N ASN A 120 10.94 6.17 11.98
CA ASN A 120 11.88 7.30 11.83
C ASN A 120 12.15 8.04 13.16
N GLY A 121 11.78 7.44 14.29
CA GLY A 121 11.89 8.04 15.62
C GLY A 121 10.73 8.93 15.99
#